data_AF-A0A358DT52-F1
#
_entry.id   AF-A0A358DT52-F1
#
_cell.length_a   1.000
_cell.length_b   1.000
_cell.length_c   1.000
_cell.angle_alpha   90.00
_cell.angle_beta   90.00
_cell.angle_gamma   90.00
#
_symmetry.space_group_name_H-M   'P 1'
#
loop_
_entity.id
_entity.type
_entity.pdbx_description
1 polymer ?
#
loop_
_entity_poly.entity_id
_entity_poly.type
_entity_poly.pdbx_seq_one_letter_code
_entity_poly.pdbx_strand_id
1 'polypeptide(L)'
;MVDEEEAVEPPPKKRRWRWLRVLIVLFILGLLAAGGTVYGVIWHFGRDLPRVDSLAEYRPPLITRVYGRNGDQLLAEFCEERRTLVSFDEVPKHVREAFLAAEDSDFYNHDGVDYLGIMRAVFKNLVRGGRVQGASTITQQTARAFLLHRRKTYTRKIREILLTWKIEERFNKEEIFYLYLNHIYFGACLEDGFGCYGVQEASRRYFGKNVQELSLAEGAVLASLPKAPNKYNPRTNPEEAQKRRDWVLSMMVKKKFATAEEVNAAKETPVLTRPTTNPYYEKAPYYAEHVRQILEEEYGRETLYKGGLKIRASVDLVMQRAARKALTSGLERVDRAQGYRGPLYRPVDEIAQSKLTAAMKSQSLQAGQILDLQELAGEEAPKDLAGAIRVVALAPGLSVGARITAIEKQKTRRGKQRFGILDFGGERKGRVNLSERAWQKPLPARMPKLWGNRQRPYTRTEVGDVVLVRLTKVNEDQSLEAQLIQRPRVQGALIAIDPRTRDVLAMVGGYSFIDSPFNRAVQSRRQPGSAFKPLVYAAGIQSRRFTPATMITDQPTTFRDAVKGTSWKPKNYSGAFEGDISVRYCLTFSKNTCSIQIAESVGYDGIKGLARSMGVESRLPNDLTLSLGSGEV
;
A
#
# COMPACT_ATOMS: atom_id res chain seq x y z
N MET A 1 -89.27 -75.96 18.38
CA MET A 1 -88.70 -74.68 17.91
C MET A 1 -87.31 -74.64 18.55
N VAL A 2 -86.28 -75.26 17.96
CA VAL A 2 -85.57 -74.89 16.72
C VAL A 2 -85.45 -73.37 16.64
N ASP A 3 -84.24 -72.87 16.87
CA ASP A 3 -83.57 -71.92 15.96
C ASP A 3 -82.06 -71.91 16.21
N GLU A 4 -81.36 -71.64 15.11
CA GLU A 4 -80.04 -72.11 14.69
C GLU A 4 -78.83 -71.29 15.19
N GLU A 5 -77.66 -71.90 14.96
CA GLU A 5 -76.31 -71.35 15.02
C GLU A 5 -76.15 -69.99 14.31
N GLU A 6 -75.33 -69.11 14.90
CA GLU A 6 -74.38 -68.32 14.11
C GLU A 6 -73.09 -68.07 14.92
N ALA A 7 -72.01 -68.77 14.54
CA ALA A 7 -70.68 -68.62 15.11
C ALA A 7 -69.96 -67.42 14.46
N VAL A 8 -69.68 -66.38 15.23
CA VAL A 8 -68.86 -65.23 14.81
C VAL A 8 -67.39 -65.49 15.15
N GLU A 9 -66.56 -65.71 14.12
CA GLU A 9 -65.10 -65.84 14.29
C GLU A 9 -64.45 -64.54 14.82
N PRO A 10 -63.53 -64.60 15.81
CA PRO A 10 -62.81 -63.42 16.28
C PRO A 10 -61.73 -62.97 15.28
N PRO A 11 -61.54 -61.66 15.04
CA PRO A 11 -60.57 -61.17 14.07
C PRO A 11 -59.12 -61.51 14.49
N PRO A 12 -58.22 -61.85 13.54
CA PRO A 12 -56.90 -62.37 13.87
C PRO A 12 -55.97 -61.29 14.45
N LYS A 13 -55.76 -61.31 15.78
CA LYS A 13 -54.78 -60.48 16.52
C LYS A 13 -53.31 -60.67 16.05
N LYS A 14 -53.01 -61.71 15.25
CA LYS A 14 -51.64 -62.03 14.76
C LYS A 14 -51.12 -61.13 13.62
N ARG A 15 -51.98 -60.34 12.94
CA ARG A 15 -51.57 -59.50 11.79
C ARG A 15 -50.87 -58.19 12.21
N ARG A 16 -51.31 -57.56 13.31
CA ARG A 16 -50.72 -56.28 13.81
C ARG A 16 -49.29 -56.43 14.33
N TRP A 17 -48.95 -57.55 14.97
CA TRP A 17 -47.59 -57.82 15.46
C TRP A 17 -46.57 -58.09 14.36
N ARG A 18 -47.00 -58.65 13.22
CA ARG A 18 -46.14 -58.84 12.04
C ARG A 18 -45.75 -57.49 11.42
N TRP A 19 -46.70 -56.57 11.30
CA TRP A 19 -46.43 -55.21 10.81
C TRP A 19 -45.52 -54.40 11.75
N LEU A 20 -45.68 -54.54 13.06
CA LEU A 20 -44.79 -53.89 14.04
C LEU A 20 -43.33 -54.40 13.92
N ARG A 21 -43.12 -55.71 13.74
CA ARG A 21 -41.79 -56.29 13.50
C ARG A 21 -41.18 -55.81 12.18
N VAL A 22 -41.98 -55.71 11.12
CA VAL A 22 -41.53 -55.17 9.82
C VAL A 22 -41.11 -53.70 9.98
N LEU A 23 -41.88 -52.89 10.70
CA LEU A 23 -41.53 -51.49 10.97
C LEU A 23 -40.25 -51.34 11.79
N ILE A 24 -40.03 -52.19 12.80
CA ILE A 24 -38.79 -52.20 13.59
C ILE A 24 -37.59 -52.61 12.72
N VAL A 25 -37.73 -53.65 11.90
CA VAL A 25 -36.67 -54.10 10.99
C VAL A 25 -36.34 -53.03 9.94
N LEU A 26 -37.35 -52.37 9.37
CA LEU A 26 -37.16 -51.25 8.45
C LEU A 26 -36.50 -50.05 9.14
N PHE A 27 -36.83 -49.79 10.40
CA PHE A 27 -36.20 -48.74 11.19
C PHE A 27 -34.72 -49.05 11.47
N ILE A 28 -34.39 -50.29 11.84
CA ILE A 28 -33.00 -50.74 12.05
C ILE A 28 -32.21 -50.72 10.75
N LEU A 29 -32.78 -51.22 9.64
CA LEU A 29 -32.17 -51.12 8.31
C LEU A 29 -31.95 -49.67 7.88
N GLY A 30 -32.91 -48.78 8.17
CA GLY A 30 -32.77 -47.35 7.97
C GLY A 30 -31.63 -46.74 8.78
N LEU A 31 -31.47 -47.12 10.04
CA LEU A 31 -30.35 -46.68 10.89
C LEU A 31 -29.01 -47.21 10.41
N LEU A 32 -28.93 -48.47 9.96
CA LEU A 32 -27.70 -49.06 9.41
C LEU A 32 -27.33 -48.41 8.07
N ALA A 33 -28.30 -48.16 7.20
CA ALA A 33 -28.08 -47.45 5.94
C ALA A 33 -27.63 -46.00 6.20
N ALA A 34 -28.26 -45.31 7.16
CA ALA A 34 -27.83 -43.98 7.59
C ALA A 34 -26.41 -44.00 8.16
N GLY A 35 -26.09 -44.96 9.04
CA GLY A 35 -24.76 -45.14 9.61
C GLY A 35 -23.69 -45.43 8.55
N GLY A 36 -23.98 -46.33 7.61
CA GLY A 36 -23.11 -46.64 6.47
C GLY A 36 -22.89 -45.43 5.55
N THR A 37 -23.93 -44.63 5.34
CA THR A 37 -23.84 -43.37 4.56
C THR A 37 -22.95 -42.35 5.27
N VAL A 38 -23.14 -42.15 6.58
CA VAL A 38 -22.30 -41.25 7.39
C VAL A 38 -20.85 -41.72 7.39
N TYR A 39 -20.60 -43.02 7.58
CA TYR A 39 -19.26 -43.60 7.51
C TYR A 39 -18.62 -43.39 6.14
N GLY A 40 -19.36 -43.66 5.05
CA GLY A 40 -18.89 -43.42 3.68
C GLY A 40 -18.52 -41.95 3.42
N VAL A 41 -19.31 -41.01 3.94
CA VAL A 41 -19.02 -39.56 3.87
C VAL A 41 -17.74 -39.22 4.65
N ILE A 42 -17.59 -39.71 5.90
CA ILE A 42 -16.38 -39.48 6.70
C ILE A 42 -15.15 -40.06 6.02
N TRP A 43 -15.24 -41.28 5.48
CA TRP A 43 -14.13 -41.96 4.80
C TRP A 43 -13.74 -41.27 3.49
N HIS A 44 -14.72 -40.87 2.68
CA HIS A 44 -14.47 -40.20 1.40
C HIS A 44 -13.88 -38.80 1.60
N PHE A 45 -14.48 -37.98 2.48
CA PHE A 45 -14.04 -36.60 2.69
C PHE A 45 -12.89 -36.46 3.70
N GLY A 46 -12.67 -37.47 4.56
CA GLY A 46 -11.63 -37.46 5.58
C GLY A 46 -10.21 -37.72 5.07
N ARG A 47 -10.07 -38.31 3.88
CA ARG A 47 -8.77 -38.62 3.24
C ARG A 47 -8.00 -37.40 2.76
N ASP A 48 -8.70 -36.36 2.31
CA ASP A 48 -8.10 -35.13 1.78
C ASP A 48 -8.02 -34.00 2.83
N LEU A 49 -8.26 -34.29 4.11
CA LEU A 49 -8.19 -33.27 5.14
C LEU A 49 -6.73 -32.91 5.47
N PRO A 50 -6.42 -31.62 5.69
CA PRO A 50 -5.12 -31.22 6.21
C PRO A 50 -4.78 -31.97 7.50
N ARG A 51 -3.50 -32.29 7.69
CA ARG A 51 -3.05 -32.87 8.96
C ARG A 51 -3.21 -31.83 10.06
N VAL A 52 -3.92 -32.20 11.13
CA VAL A 52 -4.13 -31.31 12.28
C VAL A 52 -2.85 -31.17 13.10
N ASP A 53 -1.94 -32.15 13.01
CA ASP A 53 -0.63 -32.10 13.67
C ASP A 53 0.23 -30.92 13.19
N SER A 54 0.06 -30.46 11.94
CA SER A 54 0.73 -29.24 11.46
C SER A 54 0.13 -27.94 12.02
N LEU A 55 -1.03 -27.99 12.69
CA LEU A 55 -1.60 -26.86 13.42
C LEU A 55 -1.00 -26.73 14.83
N ALA A 56 -0.43 -27.81 15.38
CA ALA A 56 0.23 -27.77 16.69
C ALA A 56 1.56 -27.01 16.59
N GLU A 57 2.25 -27.15 15.46
CA GLU A 57 3.34 -26.26 15.05
C GLU A 57 2.83 -25.14 14.13
N TYR A 58 1.88 -24.33 14.60
CA TYR A 58 1.40 -23.19 13.82
C TYR A 58 2.54 -22.19 13.53
N ARG A 59 3.15 -22.31 12.35
CA ARG A 59 4.19 -21.42 11.84
C ARG A 59 3.59 -20.53 10.74
N PRO A 60 3.06 -19.34 11.07
CA PRO A 60 2.62 -18.41 10.04
C PRO A 60 3.80 -18.02 9.12
N PRO A 61 3.52 -17.59 7.88
CA PRO A 61 4.54 -16.98 7.02
C PRO A 61 5.31 -15.92 7.79
N LEU A 62 6.63 -16.09 7.87
CA LEU A 62 7.46 -15.15 8.61
C LEU A 62 7.74 -13.93 7.75
N ILE A 63 7.64 -12.75 8.37
CA ILE A 63 7.90 -11.48 7.72
C ILE A 63 9.38 -11.37 7.43
N THR A 64 9.73 -11.21 6.16
CA THR A 64 11.08 -10.84 5.75
C THR A 64 11.34 -9.38 6.09
N ARG A 65 12.45 -9.09 6.76
CA ARG A 65 12.82 -7.75 7.22
C ARG A 65 14.12 -7.29 6.60
N VAL A 66 14.11 -6.09 6.05
CA VAL A 66 15.29 -5.42 5.50
C VAL A 66 15.73 -4.32 6.45
N TYR A 67 17.00 -4.33 6.80
CA TYR A 67 17.65 -3.34 7.65
C TYR A 67 18.67 -2.53 6.86
N GLY A 68 18.87 -1.27 7.23
CA GLY A 68 19.95 -0.45 6.66
C GLY A 68 21.34 -0.91 7.13
N ARG A 69 22.38 -0.24 6.61
CA ARG A 69 23.80 -0.62 6.82
C ARG A 69 24.21 -0.70 8.30
N ASN A 70 23.55 0.05 9.17
CA ASN A 70 23.85 0.10 10.62
C ASN A 70 23.10 -0.98 11.44
N GLY A 71 22.34 -1.89 10.80
CA GLY A 71 21.70 -3.04 11.47
C GLY A 71 20.42 -2.73 12.25
N ASP A 72 20.32 -1.57 12.89
CA ASP A 72 19.22 -1.30 13.83
C ASP A 72 17.99 -0.64 13.18
N GLN A 73 18.13 -0.17 11.94
CA GLN A 73 17.10 0.62 11.28
C GLN A 73 16.34 -0.22 10.25
N LEU A 74 15.13 -0.64 10.63
CA LEU A 74 14.19 -1.29 9.72
C LEU A 74 13.86 -0.39 8.53
N LEU A 75 14.18 -0.86 7.33
CA LEU A 75 13.93 -0.22 6.05
C LEU A 75 12.60 -0.66 5.45
N ALA A 76 12.39 -1.98 5.34
CA ALA A 76 11.27 -2.57 4.64
C ALA A 76 10.89 -3.93 5.24
N GLU A 77 9.63 -4.30 5.04
CA GLU A 77 9.12 -5.63 5.38
C GLU A 77 8.41 -6.21 4.16
N PHE A 78 8.68 -7.47 3.86
CA PHE A 78 8.07 -8.21 2.76
C PHE A 78 7.34 -9.44 3.32
N CYS A 79 6.04 -9.53 3.03
CA CYS A 79 5.19 -10.66 3.40
C CYS A 79 3.96 -10.71 2.48
N GLU A 80 3.40 -11.89 2.23
CA GLU A 80 2.07 -12.01 1.59
C GLU A 80 0.95 -11.70 2.58
N GLU A 81 1.11 -12.21 3.80
CA GLU A 81 0.18 -12.00 4.90
C GLU A 81 0.99 -11.55 6.11
N ARG A 82 0.82 -10.29 6.53
CA ARG A 82 1.48 -9.81 7.73
C ARG A 82 0.74 -10.38 8.93
N ARG A 83 1.47 -11.12 9.78
CA ARG A 83 0.95 -11.69 11.02
C ARG A 83 1.93 -11.41 12.13
N THR A 84 1.47 -10.78 13.21
CA THR A 84 2.18 -10.72 14.49
C THR A 84 1.41 -11.61 15.44
N LEU A 85 2.07 -12.67 15.92
CA LEU A 85 1.48 -13.58 16.89
C LEU A 85 1.29 -12.88 18.23
N VAL A 86 0.15 -13.10 18.85
CA VAL A 86 -0.13 -12.71 20.23
C VAL A 86 -0.65 -13.91 20.99
N SER A 87 -0.09 -14.16 22.17
CA SER A 87 -0.56 -15.25 23.04
C SER A 87 -1.96 -14.97 23.57
N PHE A 88 -2.66 -16.00 24.03
CA PHE A 88 -4.03 -15.86 24.54
C PHE A 88 -4.10 -14.93 25.76
N ASP A 89 -3.12 -15.02 26.65
CA ASP A 89 -3.05 -14.24 27.90
C ASP A 89 -2.76 -12.75 27.67
N GLU A 90 -2.04 -12.45 26.59
CA GLU A 90 -1.75 -11.08 26.16
C GLU A 90 -3.00 -10.36 25.61
N VAL A 91 -4.04 -11.08 25.20
CA VAL A 91 -5.28 -10.46 24.72
C VAL A 91 -6.16 -10.09 25.93
N PRO A 92 -6.49 -8.80 26.13
CA PRO A 92 -7.29 -8.39 27.27
C PRO A 92 -8.63 -9.13 27.36
N LYS A 93 -9.08 -9.39 28.59
CA LYS A 93 -10.31 -10.16 28.85
C LYS A 93 -11.52 -9.55 28.12
N HIS A 94 -11.70 -8.23 28.20
CA HIS A 94 -12.81 -7.53 27.54
C HIS A 94 -12.77 -7.64 26.01
N VAL A 95 -11.58 -7.75 25.41
CA VAL A 95 -11.44 -8.00 23.97
C VAL A 95 -11.85 -9.43 23.65
N ARG A 96 -11.35 -10.43 24.38
CA ARG A 96 -11.74 -11.84 24.21
C ARG A 96 -13.26 -12.03 24.33
N GLU A 97 -13.85 -11.41 25.34
CA GLU A 97 -15.29 -11.45 25.59
C GLU A 97 -16.11 -10.76 24.50
N ALA A 98 -15.59 -9.70 23.86
CA ALA A 98 -16.25 -9.08 22.72
C ALA A 98 -16.36 -10.05 21.53
N PHE A 99 -15.31 -10.82 21.23
CA PHE A 99 -15.35 -11.86 20.20
C PHE A 99 -16.32 -12.99 20.56
N LEU A 100 -16.29 -13.47 21.80
CA LEU A 100 -17.25 -14.47 22.29
C LEU A 100 -18.70 -13.97 22.17
N ALA A 101 -18.98 -12.74 22.60
CA ALA A 101 -20.32 -12.15 22.50
C ALA A 101 -20.81 -12.01 21.05
N ALA A 102 -19.89 -11.69 20.13
CA ALA A 102 -20.21 -11.43 18.73
C ALA A 102 -20.39 -12.70 17.90
N GLU A 103 -19.56 -13.71 18.13
CA GLU A 103 -19.43 -14.89 17.28
C GLU A 103 -19.94 -16.17 17.95
N ASP A 104 -19.61 -16.40 19.22
CA ASP A 104 -19.89 -17.67 19.91
C ASP A 104 -19.86 -17.53 21.45
N SER A 105 -21.00 -17.21 22.05
CA SER A 105 -21.06 -16.93 23.50
C SER A 105 -20.95 -18.18 24.38
N ASP A 106 -21.26 -19.34 23.80
CA ASP A 106 -21.30 -20.63 24.50
C ASP A 106 -20.09 -21.51 24.12
N PHE A 107 -19.04 -20.90 23.53
CA PHE A 107 -17.85 -21.56 22.99
C PHE A 107 -17.20 -22.59 23.92
N TYR A 108 -17.14 -22.31 25.22
CA TYR A 108 -16.55 -23.20 26.23
C TYR A 108 -17.45 -24.40 26.60
N ASN A 109 -18.72 -24.38 26.20
CA ASN A 109 -19.73 -25.34 26.64
C ASN A 109 -20.14 -26.35 25.53
N HIS A 110 -19.53 -26.30 24.35
CA HIS A 110 -19.83 -27.22 23.25
C HIS A 110 -18.56 -27.74 22.55
N ASP A 111 -18.64 -28.89 21.89
CA ASP A 111 -17.50 -29.54 21.22
C ASP A 111 -17.35 -29.07 19.75
N GLY A 112 -17.21 -27.76 19.56
CA GLY A 112 -17.02 -27.12 18.24
C GLY A 112 -18.24 -27.05 17.33
N VAL A 113 -19.32 -27.78 17.60
CA VAL A 113 -20.61 -27.65 16.89
C VAL A 113 -21.74 -27.54 17.91
N ASP A 114 -22.57 -26.49 17.82
CA ASP A 114 -23.79 -26.38 18.64
C ASP A 114 -24.91 -27.29 18.08
N TYR A 115 -24.85 -28.57 18.41
CA TYR A 115 -25.84 -29.58 17.99
C TYR A 115 -27.25 -29.24 18.48
N LEU A 116 -27.38 -28.73 19.71
CA LEU A 116 -28.67 -28.34 20.28
C LEU A 116 -29.22 -27.10 19.58
N GLY A 117 -28.37 -26.17 19.16
CA GLY A 117 -28.72 -25.00 18.35
C GLY A 117 -29.17 -25.38 16.94
N ILE A 118 -28.49 -26.34 16.29
CA ILE A 118 -28.88 -26.87 14.99
C ILE A 118 -30.24 -27.59 15.09
N MET A 119 -30.44 -28.46 16.08
CA MET A 119 -31.71 -29.15 16.29
C MET A 119 -32.87 -28.18 16.57
N ARG A 120 -32.64 -27.17 17.42
CA ARG A 120 -33.60 -26.09 17.67
C ARG A 120 -33.90 -25.28 16.40
N ALA A 121 -32.88 -24.99 15.58
CA ALA A 121 -33.02 -24.28 14.32
C ALA A 121 -33.83 -25.07 13.28
N VAL A 122 -33.57 -26.37 13.14
CA VAL A 122 -34.31 -27.27 12.25
C VAL A 122 -35.78 -27.34 12.66
N PHE A 123 -36.07 -27.55 13.95
CA PHE A 123 -37.43 -27.59 14.45
C PHE A 123 -38.16 -26.24 14.25
N LYS A 124 -37.47 -25.12 14.49
CA LYS A 124 -38.03 -23.78 14.28
C LYS A 124 -38.29 -23.46 12.80
N ASN A 125 -37.43 -23.91 11.88
CA ASN A 125 -37.63 -23.79 10.43
C ASN A 125 -38.80 -24.65 9.93
N LEU A 126 -39.01 -25.82 10.53
CA LEU A 126 -40.11 -26.73 10.15
C LEU A 126 -41.48 -26.20 10.61
N VAL A 127 -41.52 -25.51 11.75
CA VAL A 127 -42.75 -24.98 12.37
C VAL A 127 -43.05 -23.53 11.92
N ARG A 128 -42.03 -22.72 11.62
CA ARG A 128 -42.17 -21.35 11.13
C ARG A 128 -41.27 -21.22 9.90
N GLY A 129 -41.87 -21.06 8.71
CA GLY A 129 -41.17 -21.00 7.41
C GLY A 129 -40.23 -19.80 7.18
N GLY A 130 -39.47 -19.37 8.19
CA GLY A 130 -38.43 -18.35 8.07
C GLY A 130 -37.04 -18.97 8.02
N ARG A 131 -36.10 -18.37 7.27
CA ARG A 131 -34.68 -18.75 7.26
C ARG A 131 -34.05 -18.48 8.64
N VAL A 132 -33.68 -19.52 9.39
CA VAL A 132 -32.89 -19.39 10.62
C VAL A 132 -31.43 -19.00 10.34
N GLN A 133 -30.91 -18.04 11.11
CA GLN A 133 -29.49 -17.63 11.14
C GLN A 133 -28.60 -18.80 11.57
N GLY A 134 -27.83 -19.35 10.63
CA GLY A 134 -26.77 -20.32 10.93
C GLY A 134 -25.52 -19.64 11.46
N ALA A 135 -25.45 -19.41 12.77
CA ALA A 135 -24.21 -18.99 13.43
C ALA A 135 -23.20 -20.15 13.36
N SER A 136 -22.03 -19.90 12.75
CA SER A 136 -20.92 -20.86 12.77
C SER A 136 -20.09 -20.58 14.01
N THR A 137 -19.78 -21.62 14.79
CA THR A 137 -18.97 -21.54 16.02
C THR A 137 -17.55 -21.04 15.73
N ILE A 138 -16.83 -20.58 16.75
CA ILE A 138 -15.43 -20.13 16.58
C ILE A 138 -14.57 -21.24 15.99
N THR A 139 -14.71 -22.49 16.46
CA THR A 139 -13.96 -23.63 15.92
C THR A 139 -14.30 -23.92 14.46
N GLN A 140 -15.57 -23.79 14.04
CA GLN A 140 -15.94 -23.89 12.62
C GLN A 140 -15.32 -22.78 11.79
N GLN A 141 -15.23 -21.57 12.33
CA GLN A 141 -14.60 -20.45 11.65
C GLN A 141 -13.08 -20.62 11.54
N THR A 142 -12.43 -21.14 12.59
CA THR A 142 -11.02 -21.54 12.57
C THR A 142 -10.79 -22.60 11.50
N ALA A 143 -11.53 -23.72 11.55
CA ALA A 143 -11.45 -24.78 10.55
C ALA A 143 -11.63 -24.23 9.12
N ARG A 144 -12.62 -23.36 8.92
CA ARG A 144 -12.87 -22.69 7.64
C ARG A 144 -11.69 -21.86 7.15
N ALA A 145 -11.00 -21.16 8.05
CA ALA A 145 -9.88 -20.29 7.70
C ALA A 145 -8.66 -21.09 7.22
N PHE A 146 -8.45 -22.30 7.74
CA PHE A 146 -7.34 -23.18 7.36
C PHE A 146 -7.61 -24.05 6.12
N LEU A 147 -8.83 -24.08 5.57
CA LEU A 147 -9.14 -24.83 4.34
C LEU A 147 -8.74 -24.04 3.08
N LEU A 148 -7.91 -24.65 2.23
CA LEU A 148 -7.31 -24.04 1.03
C LEU A 148 -8.32 -23.61 -0.08
N HIS A 149 -9.58 -24.05 -0.04
CA HIS A 149 -10.56 -23.79 -1.10
C HIS A 149 -11.74 -22.91 -0.64
N ARG A 150 -11.86 -21.71 -1.21
CA ARG A 150 -12.85 -20.67 -0.82
C ARG A 150 -14.27 -20.85 -1.41
N ARG A 151 -14.53 -21.80 -2.31
CA ARG A 151 -15.87 -21.98 -2.93
C ARG A 151 -16.88 -22.53 -1.92
N LYS A 152 -18.08 -21.94 -1.84
CA LYS A 152 -19.19 -22.45 -1.00
C LYS A 152 -19.84 -23.66 -1.67
N THR A 153 -19.25 -24.83 -1.48
CA THR A 153 -19.87 -26.11 -1.85
C THR A 153 -20.34 -26.85 -0.60
N TYR A 154 -21.37 -27.68 -0.72
CA TYR A 154 -21.80 -28.59 0.35
C TYR A 154 -20.64 -29.49 0.82
N THR A 155 -19.77 -29.89 -0.10
CA THR A 155 -18.54 -30.65 0.17
C THR A 155 -17.58 -29.90 1.10
N ARG A 156 -17.45 -28.57 0.98
CA ARG A 156 -16.62 -27.76 1.88
C ARG A 156 -17.19 -27.72 3.28
N LYS A 157 -18.52 -27.60 3.45
CA LYS A 157 -19.14 -27.54 4.79
C LYS A 157 -18.98 -28.86 5.54
N ILE A 158 -19.02 -30.00 4.83
CA ILE A 158 -18.71 -31.31 5.41
C ILE A 158 -17.25 -31.35 5.89
N ARG A 159 -16.30 -30.92 5.04
CA ARG A 159 -14.86 -30.85 5.43
C ARG A 159 -14.61 -29.91 6.61
N GLU A 160 -15.33 -28.79 6.69
CA GLU A 160 -15.28 -27.85 7.82
C GLU A 160 -15.70 -28.53 9.12
N ILE A 161 -16.83 -29.26 9.13
CA ILE A 161 -17.31 -29.99 10.31
C ILE A 161 -16.31 -31.08 10.74
N LEU A 162 -15.79 -31.87 9.80
CA LEU A 162 -14.82 -32.92 10.10
C LEU A 162 -13.52 -32.35 10.66
N LEU A 163 -13.04 -31.22 10.11
CA LEU A 163 -11.85 -30.54 10.61
C LEU A 163 -12.10 -29.91 11.99
N THR A 164 -13.29 -29.34 12.23
CA THR A 164 -13.72 -28.85 13.55
C THR A 164 -13.60 -29.94 14.61
N TRP A 165 -14.11 -31.15 14.35
CA TRP A 165 -13.98 -32.26 15.30
C TRP A 165 -12.53 -32.63 15.59
N LYS A 166 -11.70 -32.74 14.55
CA LYS A 166 -10.27 -33.04 14.73
C LYS A 166 -9.53 -31.94 15.51
N ILE A 167 -9.92 -30.68 15.33
CA ILE A 167 -9.35 -29.55 16.09
C ILE A 167 -9.76 -29.65 17.57
N GLU A 168 -11.03 -29.90 17.88
CA GLU A 168 -11.52 -30.03 19.28
C GLU A 168 -10.92 -31.26 20.00
N GLU A 169 -10.60 -32.33 19.27
CA GLU A 169 -9.95 -33.52 19.85
C GLU A 169 -8.47 -33.28 20.20
N ARG A 170 -7.83 -32.29 19.56
CA ARG A 170 -6.37 -32.07 19.65
C ARG A 170 -5.99 -30.81 20.41
N PHE A 171 -6.84 -29.80 20.42
CA PHE A 171 -6.57 -28.50 21.02
C PHE A 171 -7.59 -28.18 22.11
N ASN A 172 -7.11 -27.56 23.18
CA ASN A 172 -8.00 -27.01 24.18
C ASN A 172 -8.66 -25.70 23.66
N LYS A 173 -9.68 -25.21 24.39
CA LYS A 173 -10.45 -24.03 23.98
C LYS A 173 -9.60 -22.78 23.82
N GLU A 174 -8.60 -22.58 24.67
CA GLU A 174 -7.72 -21.41 24.62
C GLU A 174 -6.79 -21.46 23.39
N GLU A 175 -6.27 -22.64 23.05
CA GLU A 175 -5.48 -22.88 21.84
C GLU A 175 -6.30 -22.67 20.57
N ILE A 176 -7.57 -23.13 20.55
CA ILE A 176 -8.48 -22.88 19.43
C ILE A 176 -8.76 -21.39 19.28
N PHE A 177 -8.96 -20.68 20.39
CA PHE A 177 -9.18 -19.24 20.40
C PHE A 177 -7.91 -18.47 19.97
N TYR A 178 -6.73 -18.94 20.38
CA TYR A 178 -5.44 -18.44 19.92
C TYR A 178 -5.28 -18.59 18.40
N LEU A 179 -5.56 -19.78 17.85
CA LEU A 179 -5.53 -20.03 16.41
C LEU A 179 -6.53 -19.14 15.67
N TYR A 180 -7.74 -18.99 16.21
CA TYR A 180 -8.77 -18.11 15.66
C TYR A 180 -8.28 -16.66 15.59
N LEU A 181 -7.91 -16.08 16.72
CA LEU A 181 -7.53 -14.67 16.82
C LEU A 181 -6.27 -14.34 16.01
N ASN A 182 -5.35 -15.29 15.83
CA ASN A 182 -4.10 -15.05 15.09
C ASN A 182 -4.21 -15.38 13.58
N HIS A 183 -5.30 -16.00 13.13
CA HIS A 183 -5.44 -16.45 11.74
C HIS A 183 -6.51 -15.71 10.94
N ILE A 184 -7.62 -15.32 11.58
CA ILE A 184 -8.75 -14.75 10.84
C ILE A 184 -8.43 -13.43 10.14
N TYR A 185 -9.15 -13.19 9.05
CA TYR A 185 -9.08 -11.98 8.26
C TYR A 185 -10.00 -10.89 8.83
N PHE A 186 -9.41 -9.75 9.21
CA PHE A 186 -10.10 -8.59 9.75
C PHE A 186 -10.47 -7.53 8.69
N GLY A 187 -10.03 -7.70 7.44
CA GLY A 187 -10.38 -6.79 6.35
C GLY A 187 -9.19 -6.16 5.67
N ALA A 188 -9.47 -5.41 4.61
CA ALA A 188 -8.44 -4.72 3.85
C ALA A 188 -7.97 -3.49 4.64
N CYS A 189 -6.67 -3.41 4.87
CA CYS A 189 -6.05 -2.28 5.51
C CYS A 189 -5.44 -1.39 4.40
N LEU A 190 -6.08 -0.24 4.17
CA LEU A 190 -5.99 0.55 2.92
C LEU A 190 -4.60 1.13 2.57
N GLU A 191 -3.60 1.04 3.45
CA GLU A 191 -2.35 1.82 3.31
C GLU A 191 -1.27 1.14 2.48
N ASP A 192 -1.29 -0.19 2.42
CA ASP A 192 -0.22 -0.99 1.80
C ASP A 192 -0.74 -2.13 0.92
N GLY A 193 -2.05 -2.21 0.71
CA GLY A 193 -2.69 -3.24 -0.13
C GLY A 193 -2.72 -4.62 0.53
N PHE A 194 -2.25 -4.75 1.76
CA PHE A 194 -2.26 -6.01 2.49
C PHE A 194 -3.53 -6.17 3.33
N GLY A 195 -3.97 -7.42 3.45
CA GLY A 195 -5.01 -7.79 4.38
C GLY A 195 -4.52 -7.73 5.84
N CYS A 196 -5.40 -7.33 6.75
CA CYS A 196 -5.16 -7.49 8.18
C CYS A 196 -5.52 -8.90 8.61
N TYR A 197 -4.50 -9.72 8.90
CA TYR A 197 -4.67 -11.09 9.41
C TYR A 197 -4.19 -11.17 10.85
N GLY A 198 -5.07 -11.62 11.73
CA GLY A 198 -4.80 -11.68 13.16
C GLY A 198 -5.12 -10.39 13.91
N VAL A 199 -5.52 -10.53 15.18
CA VAL A 199 -6.06 -9.45 16.01
C VAL A 199 -5.01 -8.38 16.35
N GLN A 200 -3.75 -8.78 16.52
CA GLN A 200 -2.65 -7.85 16.81
C GLN A 200 -2.36 -6.93 15.62
N GLU A 201 -2.34 -7.48 14.40
CA GLU A 201 -2.15 -6.70 13.18
C GLU A 201 -3.34 -5.79 12.90
N ALA A 202 -4.56 -6.28 13.14
CA ALA A 202 -5.77 -5.47 13.05
C ALA A 202 -5.76 -4.30 14.04
N SER A 203 -5.40 -4.54 15.30
CA SER A 203 -5.26 -3.51 16.33
C SER A 203 -4.26 -2.42 15.92
N ARG A 204 -3.05 -2.85 15.52
CA ARG A 204 -1.98 -1.93 15.13
C ARG A 204 -2.35 -1.11 13.91
N ARG A 205 -2.97 -1.72 12.90
CA ARG A 205 -3.35 -0.97 11.70
C ARG A 205 -4.55 -0.07 11.97
N TYR A 206 -5.67 -0.59 12.45
CA TYR A 206 -6.86 0.24 12.64
C TYR A 206 -6.67 1.34 13.68
N PHE A 207 -5.96 1.09 14.79
CA PHE A 207 -5.90 2.01 15.93
C PHE A 207 -4.49 2.51 16.27
N GLY A 208 -3.43 1.95 15.68
CA GLY A 208 -2.06 2.31 16.04
C GLY A 208 -1.65 1.89 17.45
N LYS A 209 -2.29 0.84 17.99
CA LYS A 209 -2.14 0.34 19.36
C LYS A 209 -1.82 -1.16 19.36
N ASN A 210 -1.11 -1.63 20.39
CA ASN A 210 -1.03 -3.07 20.63
C ASN A 210 -2.37 -3.60 21.18
N VAL A 211 -2.68 -4.89 20.99
CA VAL A 211 -3.99 -5.45 21.42
C VAL A 211 -4.25 -5.26 22.91
N GLN A 212 -3.18 -5.23 23.72
CA GLN A 212 -3.20 -5.00 25.17
C GLN A 212 -3.78 -3.63 25.55
N GLU A 213 -3.64 -2.64 24.66
CA GLU A 213 -3.99 -1.24 24.87
C GLU A 213 -5.40 -0.91 24.35
N LEU A 214 -6.12 -1.89 23.82
CA LEU A 214 -7.45 -1.68 23.24
C LEU A 214 -8.48 -1.39 24.32
N SER A 215 -9.32 -0.38 24.07
CA SER A 215 -10.53 -0.14 24.86
C SER A 215 -11.63 -1.16 24.53
N LEU A 216 -12.67 -1.22 25.38
CA LEU A 216 -13.87 -2.02 25.14
C LEU A 216 -14.52 -1.70 23.79
N ALA A 217 -14.61 -0.41 23.44
CA ALA A 217 -15.19 0.05 22.18
C ALA A 217 -14.36 -0.40 20.96
N GLU A 218 -13.03 -0.28 21.02
CA GLU A 218 -12.13 -0.72 19.95
C GLU A 218 -12.13 -2.26 19.80
N GLY A 219 -12.15 -2.99 20.92
CA GLY A 219 -12.30 -4.46 20.94
C GLY A 219 -13.62 -4.91 20.29
N ALA A 220 -14.72 -4.22 20.57
CA ALA A 220 -16.02 -4.48 19.94
C ALA A 220 -16.02 -4.18 18.42
N VAL A 221 -15.27 -3.16 17.97
CA VAL A 221 -15.05 -2.93 16.53
C VAL A 221 -14.29 -4.10 15.92
N LEU A 222 -13.18 -4.57 16.52
CA LEU A 222 -12.46 -5.72 15.95
C LEU A 222 -13.31 -6.99 15.91
N ALA A 223 -14.06 -7.27 16.98
CA ALA A 223 -14.99 -8.41 17.05
C ALA A 223 -16.14 -8.32 16.02
N SER A 224 -16.42 -7.13 15.48
CA SER A 224 -17.44 -6.94 14.46
C SER A 224 -17.03 -7.37 13.05
N LEU A 225 -15.72 -7.37 12.77
CA LEU A 225 -15.15 -7.51 11.44
C LEU A 225 -15.26 -8.91 10.84
N PRO A 226 -14.97 -10.03 11.56
CA PRO A 226 -14.87 -11.37 10.97
C PRO A 226 -16.10 -11.79 10.14
N LYS A 227 -17.30 -11.37 10.56
CA LYS A 227 -18.56 -11.65 9.87
C LYS A 227 -18.63 -11.08 8.45
N ALA A 228 -18.19 -9.84 8.25
CA ALA A 228 -18.19 -9.18 6.95
C ALA A 228 -17.14 -8.06 6.92
N PRO A 229 -15.85 -8.41 6.76
CA PRO A 229 -14.74 -7.48 6.98
C PRO A 229 -14.79 -6.23 6.12
N ASN A 230 -15.25 -6.33 4.87
CA ASN A 230 -15.37 -5.18 3.97
C ASN A 230 -16.58 -4.28 4.31
N LYS A 231 -17.70 -4.87 4.75
CA LYS A 231 -18.93 -4.12 5.08
C LYS A 231 -18.74 -3.31 6.36
N TYR A 232 -18.12 -3.92 7.37
CA TYR A 232 -17.95 -3.31 8.70
C TYR A 232 -16.59 -2.65 8.89
N ASN A 233 -15.84 -2.41 7.81
CA ASN A 233 -14.54 -1.76 7.89
C ASN A 233 -14.71 -0.30 8.37
N PRO A 234 -14.17 0.08 9.55
CA PRO A 234 -14.39 1.40 10.13
C PRO A 234 -13.76 2.55 9.33
N ARG A 235 -12.82 2.26 8.42
CA ARG A 235 -12.19 3.27 7.56
C ARG A 235 -13.00 3.59 6.30
N THR A 236 -13.63 2.57 5.69
CA THR A 236 -14.41 2.76 4.46
C THR A 236 -15.89 2.99 4.74
N ASN A 237 -16.44 2.34 5.78
CA ASN A 237 -17.86 2.34 6.12
C ASN A 237 -18.06 2.65 7.61
N PRO A 238 -17.74 3.87 8.08
CA PRO A 238 -17.74 4.21 9.51
C PRO A 238 -19.11 4.05 10.17
N GLU A 239 -20.21 4.41 9.50
CA GLU A 239 -21.56 4.28 10.05
C GLU A 239 -21.97 2.81 10.27
N GLU A 240 -21.71 1.93 9.29
CA GLU A 240 -22.03 0.51 9.41
C GLU A 240 -21.14 -0.18 10.43
N ALA A 241 -19.88 0.24 10.54
CA ALA A 241 -18.97 -0.21 11.60
C ALA A 241 -19.48 0.20 12.98
N GLN A 242 -19.93 1.44 13.15
CA GLN A 242 -20.48 1.93 14.42
C GLN A 242 -21.74 1.17 14.83
N LYS A 243 -22.71 1.01 13.91
CA LYS A 243 -23.92 0.21 14.18
C LYS A 243 -23.58 -1.22 14.60
N ARG A 244 -22.60 -1.84 13.94
CA ARG A 244 -22.20 -3.22 14.25
C ARG A 244 -21.42 -3.32 15.56
N ARG A 245 -20.55 -2.36 15.87
CA ARG A 245 -19.89 -2.22 17.18
C ARG A 245 -20.92 -2.15 18.30
N ASP A 246 -21.93 -1.28 18.17
CA ASP A 246 -22.95 -1.07 19.20
C ASP A 246 -23.81 -2.33 19.41
N TRP A 247 -24.05 -3.08 18.33
CA TRP A 247 -24.65 -4.41 18.42
C TRP A 247 -23.78 -5.38 19.24
N VAL A 248 -22.46 -5.45 18.99
CA VAL A 248 -21.54 -6.30 19.77
C VAL A 248 -21.56 -5.90 21.25
N LEU A 249 -21.47 -4.60 21.54
CA LEU A 249 -21.55 -4.10 22.91
C LEU A 249 -22.88 -4.48 23.60
N SER A 250 -24.01 -4.39 22.89
CA SER A 250 -25.30 -4.83 23.43
C SER A 250 -25.34 -6.34 23.72
N MET A 251 -24.65 -7.13 22.90
CA MET A 251 -24.53 -8.58 23.09
C MET A 251 -23.68 -8.92 24.31
N MET A 252 -22.64 -8.15 24.59
CA MET A 252 -21.83 -8.30 25.81
C MET A 252 -22.67 -8.10 27.07
N VAL A 253 -23.55 -7.08 27.12
CA VAL A 253 -24.49 -6.90 28.24
C VAL A 253 -25.45 -8.09 28.35
N LYS A 254 -26.07 -8.47 27.22
CA LYS A 254 -27.06 -9.57 27.18
C LYS A 254 -26.49 -10.90 27.65
N LYS A 255 -25.21 -11.14 27.38
CA LYS A 255 -24.48 -12.34 27.76
C LYS A 255 -23.72 -12.22 29.08
N LYS A 256 -23.89 -11.10 29.80
CA LYS A 256 -23.27 -10.80 31.10
C LYS A 256 -21.73 -10.76 31.08
N PHE A 257 -21.15 -10.42 29.93
CA PHE A 257 -19.70 -10.20 29.79
C PHE A 257 -19.27 -8.79 30.18
N ALA A 258 -20.18 -7.81 30.12
CA ALA A 258 -19.93 -6.44 30.56
C ALA A 258 -21.18 -5.86 31.23
N THR A 259 -20.99 -4.87 32.09
CA THR A 259 -22.10 -4.14 32.72
C THR A 259 -22.73 -3.15 31.74
N ALA A 260 -23.98 -2.75 32.01
CA ALA A 260 -24.66 -1.75 31.21
C ALA A 260 -23.95 -0.39 31.25
N GLU A 261 -23.34 -0.05 32.39
CA GLU A 261 -22.60 1.20 32.60
C GLU A 261 -21.33 1.25 31.72
N GLU A 262 -20.50 0.21 31.76
CA GLU A 262 -19.30 0.10 30.92
C GLU A 262 -19.63 0.20 29.42
N VAL A 263 -20.72 -0.45 29.00
CA VAL A 263 -21.16 -0.44 27.60
C VAL A 263 -21.70 0.91 27.17
N ASN A 264 -22.43 1.63 28.04
CA ASN A 264 -22.89 2.98 27.72
C ASN A 264 -21.70 3.95 27.57
N ALA A 265 -20.72 3.90 28.48
CA ALA A 265 -19.49 4.67 28.37
C ALA A 265 -18.69 4.34 27.09
N ALA A 266 -18.63 3.05 26.71
CA ALA A 266 -17.96 2.62 25.49
C ALA A 266 -18.68 3.09 24.20
N LYS A 267 -20.01 3.20 24.21
CA LYS A 267 -20.79 3.71 23.06
C LYS A 267 -20.56 5.20 22.83
N GLU A 268 -20.43 5.97 23.90
CA GLU A 268 -20.14 7.41 23.87
C GLU A 268 -18.72 7.73 23.41
N THR A 269 -17.78 6.78 23.56
CA THR A 269 -16.41 6.95 23.09
C THR A 269 -16.34 6.87 21.56
N PRO A 270 -15.94 7.94 20.85
CA PRO A 270 -15.73 7.89 19.42
C PRO A 270 -14.51 7.02 19.11
N VAL A 271 -14.70 5.99 18.29
CA VAL A 271 -13.59 5.12 17.86
C VAL A 271 -12.90 5.77 16.66
N LEU A 272 -11.75 6.37 16.92
CA LEU A 272 -10.93 6.99 15.87
C LEU A 272 -10.01 5.94 15.25
N THR A 273 -10.17 5.70 13.95
CA THR A 273 -9.15 4.94 13.22
C THR A 273 -7.93 5.83 13.00
N ARG A 274 -6.73 5.29 13.25
CA ARG A 274 -5.49 5.96 12.88
C ARG A 274 -5.03 5.46 11.52
N PRO A 275 -4.51 6.33 10.66
CA PRO A 275 -3.72 5.85 9.56
C PRO A 275 -2.42 5.23 10.11
N THR A 276 -2.06 4.05 9.67
CA THR A 276 -0.67 3.60 9.78
C THR A 276 0.08 4.01 8.53
N THR A 277 1.10 4.85 8.67
CA THR A 277 2.01 5.09 7.55
C THR A 277 2.93 3.88 7.41
N ASN A 278 2.96 3.27 6.23
CA ASN A 278 3.89 2.17 5.98
C ASN A 278 5.32 2.73 5.95
N PRO A 279 6.23 2.32 6.87
CA PRO A 279 7.60 2.81 6.93
C PRO A 279 8.36 2.64 5.61
N TYR A 280 7.96 1.65 4.81
CA TYR A 280 8.42 1.40 3.44
C TYR A 280 8.36 2.65 2.55
N TYR A 281 7.22 3.35 2.55
CA TYR A 281 7.00 4.53 1.70
C TYR A 281 7.66 5.80 2.24
N GLU A 282 7.96 5.85 3.53
CA GLU A 282 8.51 7.04 4.17
C GLU A 282 10.02 7.13 4.06
N LYS A 283 10.73 6.00 4.14
CA LYS A 283 12.19 6.00 4.23
C LYS A 283 12.87 5.96 2.86
N ALA A 284 12.79 4.82 2.17
CA ALA A 284 13.51 4.59 0.91
C ALA A 284 12.73 3.68 -0.06
N PRO A 285 11.54 4.10 -0.54
CA PRO A 285 10.67 3.19 -1.30
C PRO A 285 11.27 2.69 -2.60
N TYR A 286 11.96 3.55 -3.37
CA TYR A 286 12.64 3.13 -4.60
C TYR A 286 13.77 2.11 -4.33
N TYR A 287 14.52 2.32 -3.25
CA TYR A 287 15.59 1.41 -2.84
C TYR A 287 15.01 0.07 -2.38
N ALA A 288 13.99 0.11 -1.54
CA ALA A 288 13.34 -1.08 -1.01
C ALA A 288 12.67 -1.91 -2.12
N GLU A 289 12.00 -1.25 -3.09
CA GLU A 289 11.45 -1.94 -4.26
C GLU A 289 12.54 -2.59 -5.11
N HIS A 290 13.68 -1.92 -5.28
CA HIS A 290 14.81 -2.50 -6.00
C HIS A 290 15.41 -3.71 -5.28
N VAL A 291 15.56 -3.64 -3.94
CA VAL A 291 15.98 -4.79 -3.12
C VAL A 291 14.98 -5.94 -3.23
N ARG A 292 13.67 -5.65 -3.22
CA ARG A 292 12.61 -6.65 -3.38
C ARG A 292 12.76 -7.42 -4.70
N GLN A 293 13.00 -6.70 -5.80
CA GLN A 293 13.18 -7.29 -7.13
C GLN A 293 14.39 -8.22 -7.16
N ILE A 294 15.53 -7.78 -6.63
CA ILE A 294 16.75 -8.60 -6.53
C ILE A 294 16.48 -9.87 -5.71
N LEU A 295 15.84 -9.74 -4.55
CA LEU A 295 15.57 -10.88 -3.68
C LEU A 295 14.56 -11.87 -4.28
N GLU A 296 13.56 -11.38 -5.01
CA GLU A 296 12.59 -12.25 -5.69
C GLU A 296 13.25 -13.01 -6.85
N GLU A 297 14.14 -12.34 -7.60
CA GLU A 297 14.91 -12.96 -8.67
C GLU A 297 15.88 -14.03 -8.14
N GLU A 298 16.55 -13.76 -7.02
CA GLU A 298 17.59 -14.64 -6.46
C GLU A 298 17.03 -15.79 -5.60
N TYR A 299 16.03 -15.52 -4.74
CA TYR A 299 15.54 -16.49 -3.76
C TYR A 299 14.13 -17.02 -4.07
N GLY A 300 13.46 -16.46 -5.06
CA GLY A 300 12.09 -16.78 -5.42
C GLY A 300 11.04 -16.18 -4.46
N ARG A 301 9.80 -16.14 -4.95
CA ARG A 301 8.67 -15.52 -4.25
C ARG A 301 8.36 -16.16 -2.89
N GLU A 302 8.31 -17.48 -2.82
CA GLU A 302 7.97 -18.20 -1.57
C GLU A 302 8.95 -17.86 -0.43
N THR A 303 10.26 -17.93 -0.69
CA THR A 303 11.30 -17.61 0.29
C THR A 303 11.22 -16.14 0.72
N LEU A 304 11.06 -15.22 -0.23
CA LEU A 304 10.97 -13.79 0.06
C LEU A 304 9.78 -13.47 0.96
N TYR A 305 8.60 -14.00 0.67
CA TYR A 305 7.37 -13.59 1.33
C TYR A 305 6.93 -14.47 2.50
N LYS A 306 7.48 -15.68 2.65
CA LYS A 306 7.13 -16.63 3.73
C LYS A 306 8.33 -17.14 4.53
N GLY A 307 9.55 -16.97 4.02
CA GLY A 307 10.77 -17.52 4.61
C GLY A 307 11.34 -16.74 5.79
N GLY A 308 10.88 -15.52 6.08
CA GLY A 308 11.31 -14.74 7.25
C GLY A 308 12.76 -14.27 7.20
N LEU A 309 13.25 -13.89 6.02
CA LEU A 309 14.65 -13.49 5.82
C LEU A 309 14.98 -12.23 6.65
N LYS A 310 16.20 -12.17 7.17
CA LYS A 310 16.78 -10.95 7.75
C LYS A 310 17.85 -10.42 6.81
N ILE A 311 17.53 -9.37 6.06
CA ILE A 311 18.41 -8.79 5.05
C ILE A 311 19.07 -7.53 5.60
N ARG A 312 20.38 -7.41 5.39
CA ARG A 312 21.13 -6.19 5.66
C ARG A 312 21.51 -5.53 4.34
N ALA A 313 20.85 -4.42 4.03
CA ALA A 313 21.12 -3.63 2.84
C ALA A 313 22.22 -2.59 3.08
N SER A 314 22.89 -2.15 2.01
CA SER A 314 23.96 -1.15 2.09
C SER A 314 23.47 0.29 2.28
N VAL A 315 22.15 0.52 2.22
CA VAL A 315 21.56 1.86 2.33
C VAL A 315 21.95 2.54 3.65
N ASP A 316 22.36 3.79 3.54
CA ASP A 316 22.52 4.71 4.66
C ASP A 316 21.28 5.61 4.71
N LEU A 317 20.46 5.48 5.77
CA LEU A 317 19.21 6.24 5.86
C LEU A 317 19.42 7.75 6.06
N VAL A 318 20.57 8.19 6.56
CA VAL A 318 20.91 9.61 6.66
C VAL A 318 21.18 10.15 5.25
N MET A 319 22.01 9.46 4.47
CA MET A 319 22.27 9.82 3.08
C MET A 319 21.01 9.73 2.22
N GLN A 320 20.18 8.70 2.42
CA GLN A 320 18.92 8.54 1.71
C GLN A 320 17.96 9.72 1.95
N ARG A 321 17.80 10.18 3.20
CA ARG A 321 16.99 11.36 3.52
C ARG A 321 17.56 12.61 2.86
N ALA A 322 18.88 12.79 2.90
CA ALA A 322 19.55 13.92 2.26
C ALA A 322 19.35 13.90 0.73
N ALA A 323 19.53 12.74 0.10
CA ALA A 323 19.30 12.53 -1.33
C ALA A 323 17.86 12.84 -1.74
N ARG A 324 16.87 12.31 -0.99
CA ARG A 324 15.45 12.59 -1.23
C ARG A 324 15.18 14.09 -1.13
N LYS A 325 15.65 14.75 -0.07
CA LYS A 325 15.46 16.19 0.15
C LYS A 325 16.11 17.02 -0.96
N ALA A 326 17.33 16.66 -1.38
CA ALA A 326 18.05 17.35 -2.44
C ALA A 326 17.31 17.26 -3.77
N LEU A 327 16.86 16.05 -4.15
CA LEU A 327 16.11 15.82 -5.37
C LEU A 327 14.77 16.56 -5.34
N THR A 328 13.93 16.37 -4.31
CA THR A 328 12.60 17.00 -4.24
C THR A 328 12.68 18.52 -4.23
N SER A 329 13.60 19.09 -3.44
CA SER A 329 13.82 20.54 -3.39
C SER A 329 14.37 21.09 -4.72
N GLY A 330 15.22 20.31 -5.40
CA GLY A 330 15.75 20.64 -6.73
C GLY A 330 14.65 20.68 -7.78
N LEU A 331 13.82 19.63 -7.83
CA LEU A 331 12.69 19.53 -8.75
C LEU A 331 11.67 20.64 -8.50
N GLU A 332 11.28 20.87 -7.24
CA GLU A 332 10.36 21.98 -6.89
C GLU A 332 10.93 23.33 -7.27
N ARG A 333 12.24 23.56 -7.07
CA ARG A 333 12.88 24.83 -7.43
C ARG A 333 12.87 25.05 -8.93
N VAL A 334 13.25 24.05 -9.71
CA VAL A 334 13.22 24.10 -11.18
C VAL A 334 11.79 24.32 -11.66
N ASP A 335 10.84 23.61 -11.06
CA ASP A 335 9.45 23.66 -11.46
C ASP A 335 8.84 25.05 -11.17
N ARG A 336 9.03 25.59 -9.95
CA ARG A 336 8.56 26.94 -9.60
C ARG A 336 9.18 28.06 -10.44
N ALA A 337 10.45 27.91 -10.84
CA ALA A 337 11.14 28.89 -11.67
C ALA A 337 10.51 29.01 -13.07
N GLN A 338 9.86 27.95 -13.56
CA GLN A 338 9.14 27.94 -14.83
C GLN A 338 7.72 28.53 -14.75
N GLY A 339 7.21 28.81 -13.55
CA GLY A 339 5.94 29.50 -13.31
C GLY A 339 4.85 28.62 -12.70
N TYR A 340 3.79 29.26 -12.21
CA TYR A 340 2.64 28.55 -11.63
C TYR A 340 1.66 28.12 -12.72
N ARG A 341 1.25 26.85 -12.72
CA ARG A 341 0.37 26.30 -13.78
C ARG A 341 -1.11 26.59 -13.56
N GLY A 342 -1.53 26.83 -12.32
CA GLY A 342 -2.93 26.98 -11.95
C GLY A 342 -3.29 26.12 -10.74
N PRO A 343 -4.52 26.26 -10.21
CA PRO A 343 -5.02 25.46 -9.11
C PRO A 343 -5.06 23.97 -9.46
N LEU A 344 -5.13 23.12 -8.44
CA LEU A 344 -5.37 21.69 -8.62
C LEU A 344 -6.73 21.43 -9.25
N TYR A 345 -7.74 22.19 -8.79
CA TYR A 345 -9.11 22.08 -9.25
C TYR A 345 -9.80 23.44 -9.17
N ARG A 346 -10.64 23.72 -10.16
CA ARG A 346 -11.49 24.89 -10.23
C ARG A 346 -12.94 24.42 -10.38
N PRO A 347 -13.80 24.61 -9.36
CA PRO A 347 -15.21 24.30 -9.48
C PRO A 347 -15.83 25.13 -10.61
N VAL A 348 -16.52 24.48 -11.54
CA VAL A 348 -17.06 25.13 -12.76
C VAL A 348 -18.41 25.80 -12.49
N ASP A 349 -19.17 25.32 -11.50
CA ASP A 349 -20.50 25.80 -11.13
C ASP A 349 -20.76 25.77 -9.61
N GLU A 350 -21.87 26.38 -9.17
CA GLU A 350 -22.28 26.43 -7.76
C GLU A 350 -22.60 25.03 -7.19
N ILE A 351 -23.03 24.10 -8.04
CA ILE A 351 -23.30 22.71 -7.66
C ILE A 351 -21.98 21.99 -7.33
N ALA A 352 -20.94 22.13 -8.14
CA ALA A 352 -19.62 21.60 -7.83
C ALA A 352 -19.02 22.25 -6.58
N GLN A 353 -19.26 23.56 -6.36
CA GLN A 353 -18.83 24.24 -5.15
C GLN A 353 -19.51 23.72 -3.89
N SER A 354 -20.83 23.50 -3.94
CA SER A 354 -21.60 22.96 -2.82
C SER A 354 -21.22 21.50 -2.51
N LYS A 355 -21.03 20.65 -3.53
CA LYS A 355 -20.53 19.27 -3.39
C LYS A 355 -19.14 19.22 -2.76
N LEU A 356 -18.21 20.04 -3.26
CA LEU A 356 -16.86 20.16 -2.70
C LEU A 356 -16.91 20.62 -1.24
N THR A 357 -17.74 21.61 -0.92
CA THR A 357 -17.91 22.11 0.44
C THR A 357 -18.49 21.03 1.37
N ALA A 358 -19.50 20.29 0.90
CA ALA A 358 -20.11 19.19 1.66
C ALA A 358 -19.11 18.06 1.92
N ALA A 359 -18.25 17.74 0.95
CA ALA A 359 -17.20 16.74 1.10
C ALA A 359 -16.09 17.17 2.04
N MET A 360 -15.61 18.41 1.93
CA MET A 360 -14.64 18.99 2.86
C MET A 360 -15.18 19.10 4.29
N LYS A 361 -16.51 19.21 4.46
CA LYS A 361 -17.17 19.23 5.78
C LYS A 361 -17.46 17.82 6.34
N SER A 362 -17.84 16.88 5.48
CA SER A 362 -18.18 15.50 5.88
C SER A 362 -16.95 14.63 6.13
N GLN A 363 -15.82 14.93 5.48
CA GLN A 363 -14.53 14.39 5.85
C GLN A 363 -14.00 15.16 7.06
N SER A 364 -14.39 14.72 8.27
CA SER A 364 -13.59 15.01 9.47
C SER A 364 -12.15 14.65 9.13
N LEU A 365 -11.22 15.61 9.20
CA LEU A 365 -9.83 15.44 8.81
C LEU A 365 -9.15 14.33 9.64
N GLN A 366 -9.41 13.06 9.31
CA GLN A 366 -8.73 11.93 9.90
C GLN A 366 -7.42 11.77 9.16
N ALA A 367 -6.35 11.62 9.93
CA ALA A 367 -5.03 11.53 9.36
C ALA A 367 -4.96 10.38 8.32
N GLY A 368 -4.10 10.52 7.31
CA GLY A 368 -3.90 9.56 6.23
C GLY A 368 -5.04 9.36 5.21
N GLN A 369 -6.15 10.11 5.27
CA GLN A 369 -7.16 10.03 4.22
C GLN A 369 -6.60 10.61 2.91
N ILE A 370 -6.72 9.84 1.82
CA ILE A 370 -6.52 10.34 0.47
C ILE A 370 -7.82 11.01 0.06
N LEU A 371 -7.82 12.31 -0.18
CA LEU A 371 -8.94 12.98 -0.84
C LEU A 371 -8.90 12.55 -2.31
N ASP A 372 -9.69 11.54 -2.65
CA ASP A 372 -9.87 11.12 -4.04
C ASP A 372 -10.78 12.13 -4.73
N LEU A 373 -10.20 12.99 -5.57
CA LEU A 373 -10.94 13.97 -6.34
C LEU A 373 -11.85 13.31 -7.39
N GLN A 374 -11.67 12.02 -7.72
CA GLN A 374 -12.60 11.28 -8.59
C GLN A 374 -13.96 11.04 -7.94
N GLU A 375 -14.02 10.80 -6.61
CA GLU A 375 -15.29 10.69 -5.89
C GLU A 375 -16.03 12.05 -5.82
N LEU A 376 -15.31 13.16 -6.03
CA LEU A 376 -15.84 14.51 -5.90
C LEU A 376 -16.26 15.19 -7.20
N ALA A 377 -15.58 14.87 -8.31
CA ALA A 377 -15.74 15.57 -9.59
C ALA A 377 -16.41 14.72 -10.68
N GLY A 378 -16.69 13.43 -10.45
CA GLY A 378 -17.23 12.53 -11.47
C GLY A 378 -16.25 12.25 -12.61
N GLU A 379 -16.76 11.81 -13.77
CA GLU A 379 -15.97 11.29 -14.90
C GLU A 379 -15.05 12.33 -15.59
N GLU A 380 -15.11 13.61 -15.24
CA GLU A 380 -14.34 14.69 -15.87
C GLU A 380 -12.94 14.91 -15.27
N ALA A 381 -12.57 14.20 -14.20
CA ALA A 381 -11.25 14.34 -13.57
C ALA A 381 -10.13 13.62 -14.35
N PRO A 382 -8.97 14.26 -14.60
CA PRO A 382 -7.82 13.61 -15.24
C PRO A 382 -7.31 12.40 -14.42
N LYS A 383 -7.07 11.26 -15.10
CA LYS A 383 -6.70 9.97 -14.47
C LYS A 383 -5.39 9.98 -13.66
N ASP A 384 -4.57 11.01 -13.79
CA ASP A 384 -3.27 11.21 -13.12
C ASP A 384 -3.37 11.82 -11.71
N LEU A 385 -4.58 12.07 -11.19
CA LEU A 385 -4.82 12.73 -9.90
C LEU A 385 -5.24 11.79 -8.74
N ALA A 386 -5.30 10.48 -8.95
CA ALA A 386 -5.54 9.51 -7.87
C ALA A 386 -4.42 9.62 -6.81
N GLY A 387 -4.76 9.81 -5.53
CA GLY A 387 -3.76 9.90 -4.45
C GLY A 387 -3.25 11.29 -4.08
N ALA A 388 -3.78 12.37 -4.68
CA ALA A 388 -3.08 13.65 -4.67
C ALA A 388 -3.06 14.42 -3.33
N ILE A 389 -4.02 14.16 -2.45
CA ILE A 389 -4.25 14.95 -1.23
C ILE A 389 -4.21 14.00 -0.04
N ARG A 390 -3.19 14.09 0.81
CA ARG A 390 -3.13 13.35 2.08
C ARG A 390 -3.57 14.25 3.22
N VAL A 391 -4.76 14.01 3.75
CA VAL A 391 -5.20 14.63 5.00
C VAL A 391 -4.48 13.93 6.13
N VAL A 392 -3.41 14.48 6.67
CA VAL A 392 -2.78 14.05 7.93
C VAL A 392 -3.12 15.10 8.99
N ALA A 393 -3.07 14.77 10.28
CA ALA A 393 -3.05 15.77 11.35
C ALA A 393 -2.14 16.93 10.91
N LEU A 394 -2.70 18.14 10.81
CA LEU A 394 -2.08 19.26 10.11
C LEU A 394 -0.79 19.67 10.82
N ALA A 395 0.33 19.11 10.36
CA ALA A 395 1.66 19.32 10.91
C ALA A 395 2.53 20.08 9.90
N PRO A 396 3.48 20.92 10.37
CA PRO A 396 4.45 21.57 9.49
C PRO A 396 5.16 20.57 8.57
N GLY A 397 5.28 20.90 7.30
CA GLY A 397 5.87 20.05 6.26
C GLY A 397 4.86 19.21 5.47
N LEU A 398 3.63 19.04 5.96
CA LEU A 398 2.57 18.31 5.26
C LEU A 398 2.07 19.08 4.03
N SER A 399 1.83 18.36 2.93
CA SER A 399 1.29 18.91 1.69
C SER A 399 -0.17 18.49 1.51
N VAL A 400 -1.10 19.46 1.46
CA VAL A 400 -2.55 19.24 1.45
C VAL A 400 -3.23 20.12 0.40
N GLY A 401 -4.38 19.66 -0.10
CA GLY A 401 -5.28 20.51 -0.88
C GLY A 401 -6.05 21.45 0.04
N ALA A 402 -6.21 22.71 -0.36
CA ALA A 402 -6.95 23.70 0.39
C ALA A 402 -7.73 24.62 -0.55
N ARG A 403 -8.95 24.99 -0.16
CA ARG A 403 -9.80 25.89 -0.93
C ARG A 403 -9.50 27.34 -0.58
N ILE A 404 -9.38 28.20 -1.58
CA ILE A 404 -9.26 29.65 -1.39
C ILE A 404 -10.65 30.23 -1.16
N THR A 405 -10.89 30.82 0.01
CA THR A 405 -12.18 31.45 0.35
C THR A 405 -12.16 32.97 0.18
N ALA A 406 -10.99 33.59 0.27
CA ALA A 406 -10.81 35.01 0.04
C ALA A 406 -9.39 35.31 -0.46
N ILE A 407 -9.22 36.43 -1.18
CA ILE A 407 -7.90 36.95 -1.56
C ILE A 407 -7.76 38.38 -1.06
N GLU A 408 -6.87 38.57 -0.08
CA GLU A 408 -6.60 39.84 0.55
C GLU A 408 -5.37 40.52 -0.06
N LYS A 409 -5.42 41.85 -0.19
CA LYS A 409 -4.27 42.68 -0.59
C LYS A 409 -3.71 43.37 0.65
N GLN A 410 -2.44 43.10 0.98
CA GLN A 410 -1.78 43.71 2.13
C GLN A 410 -0.51 44.46 1.69
N LYS A 411 -0.31 45.68 2.21
CA LYS A 411 0.94 46.42 2.03
C LYS A 411 1.95 45.89 3.06
N THR A 412 3.06 45.35 2.57
CA THR A 412 4.15 44.83 3.42
C THR A 412 5.42 45.65 3.18
N ARG A 413 6.46 45.45 4.00
CA ARG A 413 7.82 46.01 3.75
C ARG A 413 8.36 45.65 2.35
N ARG A 414 7.86 44.59 1.74
CA ARG A 414 8.25 44.08 0.41
C ARG A 414 7.30 44.52 -0.72
N GLY A 415 6.44 45.51 -0.47
CA GLY A 415 5.44 46.02 -1.41
C GLY A 415 4.05 45.43 -1.21
N LYS A 416 3.14 45.69 -2.16
CA LYS A 416 1.78 45.14 -2.17
C LYS A 416 1.84 43.63 -2.44
N GLN A 417 1.37 42.82 -1.49
CA GLN A 417 1.28 41.37 -1.61
C GLN A 417 -0.19 40.93 -1.57
N ARG A 418 -0.46 39.80 -2.21
CA ARG A 418 -1.75 39.11 -2.21
C ARG A 418 -1.65 37.83 -1.39
N PHE A 419 -2.57 37.65 -0.45
CA PHE A 419 -2.68 36.48 0.39
C PHE A 419 -4.01 35.79 0.15
N GLY A 420 -3.99 34.47 -0.06
CA GLY A 420 -5.19 33.65 -0.09
C GLY A 420 -5.53 33.16 1.31
N ILE A 421 -6.80 33.27 1.71
CA ILE A 421 -7.34 32.63 2.90
C ILE A 421 -7.77 31.23 2.53
N LEU A 422 -7.30 30.25 3.30
CA LEU A 422 -7.45 28.84 3.05
C LEU A 422 -8.47 28.22 3.99
N ASP A 423 -9.30 27.36 3.42
CA ASP A 423 -10.19 26.43 4.09
C ASP A 423 -9.70 25.01 3.81
N PHE A 424 -9.44 24.24 4.87
CA PHE A 424 -8.97 22.86 4.78
C PHE A 424 -10.07 21.83 5.01
N GLY A 425 -11.32 22.25 5.26
CA GLY A 425 -12.38 21.39 5.76
C GLY A 425 -12.42 21.42 7.30
N GLY A 426 -13.56 21.79 7.87
CA GLY A 426 -13.73 21.98 9.32
C GLY A 426 -13.48 23.43 9.79
N GLU A 427 -13.14 23.62 11.06
CA GLU A 427 -13.02 24.95 11.70
C GLU A 427 -11.67 25.65 11.44
N ARG A 428 -10.68 24.94 10.90
CA ARG A 428 -9.31 25.45 10.76
C ARG A 428 -9.14 26.27 9.49
N LYS A 429 -8.75 27.53 9.65
CA LYS A 429 -8.39 28.44 8.56
C LYS A 429 -6.88 28.58 8.43
N GLY A 430 -6.42 28.90 7.23
CA GLY A 430 -5.02 29.25 7.01
C GLY A 430 -4.80 30.35 6.00
N ARG A 431 -3.53 30.64 5.73
CA ARG A 431 -3.11 31.73 4.85
C ARG A 431 -1.95 31.29 3.96
N VAL A 432 -2.02 31.66 2.68
CA VAL A 432 -0.96 31.41 1.69
C VAL A 432 -0.55 32.68 0.97
N ASN A 433 0.76 32.88 0.78
CA ASN A 433 1.29 34.02 0.03
C ASN A 433 1.31 33.74 -1.48
N LEU A 434 0.36 34.33 -2.22
CA LEU A 434 0.25 34.18 -3.68
C LEU A 434 1.25 35.09 -4.44
N SER A 435 1.98 35.95 -3.74
CA SER A 435 2.96 36.89 -4.29
C SER A 435 4.41 36.49 -4.01
N GLU A 436 4.64 35.25 -3.58
CA GLU A 436 5.96 34.77 -3.17
C GLU A 436 7.00 34.86 -4.31
N ARG A 437 8.18 35.43 -4.01
CA ARG A 437 9.27 35.64 -4.99
C ARG A 437 9.86 34.34 -5.53
N ALA A 438 9.65 33.21 -4.85
CA ALA A 438 10.11 31.90 -5.33
C ALA A 438 9.57 31.57 -6.73
N TRP A 439 8.34 32.00 -7.03
CA TRP A 439 7.69 31.90 -8.34
C TRP A 439 8.22 32.91 -9.37
N GLN A 440 9.11 33.80 -8.95
CA GLN A 440 9.65 34.93 -9.72
C GLN A 440 11.16 34.83 -9.98
N LYS A 441 11.85 33.82 -9.44
CA LYS A 441 13.28 33.58 -9.73
C LYS A 441 13.53 33.31 -11.21
N PRO A 442 14.36 34.08 -11.92
CA PRO A 442 14.65 33.79 -13.32
C PRO A 442 15.26 32.39 -13.45
N LEU A 443 14.85 31.68 -14.51
CA LEU A 443 15.59 30.50 -14.91
C LEU A 443 17.02 30.92 -15.28
N PRO A 444 18.04 30.07 -15.06
CA PRO A 444 19.33 30.27 -15.68
C PRO A 444 19.13 30.55 -17.18
N ALA A 445 19.84 31.55 -17.73
CA ALA A 445 19.59 32.06 -19.09
C ALA A 445 19.59 30.97 -20.19
N ARG A 446 20.20 29.82 -19.91
CA ARG A 446 20.40 28.70 -20.82
C ARG A 446 19.44 27.52 -20.58
N MET A 447 18.47 27.66 -19.66
CA MET A 447 17.49 26.60 -19.38
C MET A 447 16.28 26.74 -20.31
N PRO A 448 15.89 25.68 -21.05
CA PRO A 448 14.73 25.75 -21.92
C PRO A 448 13.46 26.00 -21.09
N LYS A 449 12.60 26.89 -21.59
CA LYS A 449 11.24 27.04 -21.04
C LYS A 449 10.47 25.79 -21.41
N LEU A 450 10.21 24.89 -20.45
CA LEU A 450 9.49 23.64 -20.74
C LEU A 450 7.99 23.88 -20.85
N TRP A 451 7.48 24.95 -20.23
CA TRP A 451 6.08 25.34 -20.33
C TRP A 451 5.97 26.72 -20.96
N GLY A 452 4.75 27.09 -21.36
CA GLY A 452 4.44 28.38 -21.98
C GLY A 452 4.76 29.59 -21.10
N ASN A 453 4.09 30.72 -21.32
CA ASN A 453 4.42 31.96 -20.62
C ASN A 453 4.38 31.80 -19.09
N ARG A 454 5.41 32.32 -18.42
CA ARG A 454 5.57 32.29 -16.96
C ARG A 454 4.42 33.04 -16.29
N GLN A 455 3.53 32.31 -15.63
CA GLN A 455 2.42 32.88 -14.88
C GLN A 455 2.74 32.98 -13.39
N ARG A 456 2.18 34.02 -12.75
CA ARG A 456 2.31 34.23 -11.30
C ARG A 456 1.12 33.57 -10.60
N PRO A 457 1.27 33.07 -9.36
CA PRO A 457 0.15 32.45 -8.68
C PRO A 457 -1.09 33.33 -8.62
N TYR A 458 -0.93 34.58 -8.17
CA TYR A 458 -2.05 35.51 -8.06
C TYR A 458 -2.74 35.91 -9.38
N THR A 459 -2.16 35.59 -10.55
CA THR A 459 -2.82 35.80 -11.86
C THR A 459 -3.55 34.56 -12.36
N ARG A 460 -3.42 33.44 -11.64
CA ARG A 460 -3.97 32.12 -11.99
C ARG A 460 -4.73 31.49 -10.83
N THR A 461 -5.03 32.25 -9.78
CA THR A 461 -5.80 31.80 -8.62
C THR A 461 -6.94 32.76 -8.35
N GLU A 462 -8.12 32.22 -8.14
CA GLU A 462 -9.37 32.92 -7.84
C GLU A 462 -9.99 32.39 -6.55
N VAL A 463 -11.01 33.08 -6.05
CA VAL A 463 -11.81 32.59 -4.93
C VAL A 463 -12.59 31.36 -5.41
N GLY A 464 -12.63 30.30 -4.60
CA GLY A 464 -13.22 29.00 -4.93
C GLY A 464 -12.21 27.95 -5.42
N ASP A 465 -11.02 28.37 -5.86
CA ASP A 465 -9.99 27.45 -6.35
C ASP A 465 -9.46 26.53 -5.24
N VAL A 466 -9.19 25.27 -5.58
CA VAL A 466 -8.47 24.33 -4.73
C VAL A 466 -7.00 24.33 -5.13
N VAL A 467 -6.13 24.69 -4.19
CA VAL A 467 -4.68 24.78 -4.40
C VAL A 467 -3.93 23.78 -3.54
N LEU A 468 -2.77 23.33 -4.02
CA LEU A 468 -1.87 22.50 -3.22
C LEU A 468 -0.98 23.40 -2.35
N VAL A 469 -0.96 23.16 -1.05
CA VAL A 469 -0.14 23.94 -0.12
C VAL A 469 0.65 23.05 0.81
N ARG A 470 1.85 23.51 1.18
CA ARG A 470 2.66 22.91 2.24
C ARG A 470 2.51 23.74 3.50
N LEU A 471 2.05 23.12 4.59
CA LEU A 471 1.97 23.81 5.88
C LEU A 471 3.38 24.18 6.36
N THR A 472 3.58 25.42 6.77
CA THR A 472 4.86 25.93 7.27
C THR A 472 4.83 26.15 8.76
N LYS A 473 3.70 26.61 9.30
CA LYS A 473 3.57 26.94 10.72
C LYS A 473 2.11 26.79 11.19
N VAL A 474 1.96 26.44 12.46
CA VAL A 474 0.70 26.54 13.22
C VAL A 474 0.88 27.68 14.22
N ASN A 475 -0.02 28.66 14.21
CA ASN A 475 0.01 29.79 15.15
C ASN A 475 -0.72 29.43 16.46
N GLU A 476 -0.54 30.27 17.49
CA GLU A 476 -1.15 30.08 18.81
C GLU A 476 -2.69 30.12 18.77
N ASP A 477 -3.25 30.92 17.87
CA ASP A 477 -4.69 31.00 17.57
C ASP A 477 -5.19 29.82 16.71
N GLN A 478 -4.36 28.79 16.52
CA GLN A 478 -4.59 27.63 15.66
C GLN A 478 -4.72 27.94 14.16
N SER A 479 -4.48 29.19 13.73
CA SER A 479 -4.41 29.53 12.31
C SER A 479 -3.16 28.92 11.66
N LEU A 480 -3.28 28.55 10.38
CA LEU A 480 -2.22 27.87 9.65
C LEU A 480 -1.52 28.80 8.66
N GLU A 481 -0.19 28.82 8.68
CA GLU A 481 0.58 29.39 7.57
C GLU A 481 0.95 28.29 6.58
N ALA A 482 0.79 28.58 5.30
CA ALA A 482 1.09 27.65 4.24
C ALA A 482 1.87 28.30 3.09
N GLN A 483 2.68 27.49 2.44
CA GLN A 483 3.37 27.82 1.21
C GLN A 483 2.65 27.19 0.02
N LEU A 484 2.39 27.98 -1.02
CA LEU A 484 1.86 27.44 -2.26
C LEU A 484 2.91 26.51 -2.90
N ILE A 485 2.48 25.30 -3.25
CA ILE A 485 3.32 24.34 -3.96
C ILE A 485 2.57 23.82 -5.20
N GLN A 486 3.30 23.21 -6.12
CA GLN A 486 2.69 22.48 -7.22
C GLN A 486 3.51 21.21 -7.45
N ARG A 487 2.84 20.12 -7.85
CA ARG A 487 3.50 18.84 -8.13
C ARG A 487 4.43 18.99 -9.34
N PRO A 488 5.75 18.75 -9.22
CA PRO A 488 6.66 18.95 -10.32
C PRO A 488 6.35 18.05 -11.52
N ARG A 489 6.29 18.63 -12.72
CA ARG A 489 6.23 17.85 -13.98
C ARG A 489 7.60 17.34 -14.36
N VAL A 490 8.63 18.13 -14.06
CA VAL A 490 10.02 17.70 -14.20
C VAL A 490 10.30 16.55 -13.24
N GLN A 491 11.06 15.56 -13.71
CA GLN A 491 11.48 14.41 -12.92
C GLN A 491 13.00 14.39 -12.82
N GLY A 492 13.51 13.58 -11.91
CA GLY A 492 14.93 13.34 -11.76
C GLY A 492 15.19 12.04 -11.02
N ALA A 493 16.45 11.65 -10.98
CA ALA A 493 16.93 10.50 -10.24
C ALA A 493 18.24 10.85 -9.54
N LEU A 494 18.55 10.13 -8.48
CA LEU A 494 19.80 10.27 -7.73
C LEU A 494 20.23 8.91 -7.21
N ILE A 495 21.48 8.54 -7.46
CA ILE A 495 22.17 7.40 -6.85
C ILE A 495 23.42 7.93 -6.16
N ALA A 496 23.67 7.48 -4.93
CA ALA A 496 24.94 7.69 -4.23
C ALA A 496 25.62 6.34 -4.02
N ILE A 497 26.90 6.24 -4.39
CA ILE A 497 27.69 5.01 -4.35
C ILE A 497 28.96 5.27 -3.53
N ASP A 498 29.35 4.34 -2.65
CA ASP A 498 30.71 4.35 -2.08
C ASP A 498 31.69 3.81 -3.15
N PRO A 499 32.63 4.61 -3.67
CA PRO A 499 33.53 4.17 -4.73
C PRO A 499 34.47 3.04 -4.30
N ARG A 500 34.70 2.85 -2.99
CA ARG A 500 35.61 1.81 -2.47
C ARG A 500 34.92 0.46 -2.38
N THR A 501 33.70 0.43 -1.85
CA THR A 501 32.94 -0.82 -1.66
C THR A 501 31.96 -1.10 -2.79
N ARG A 502 31.69 -0.11 -3.64
CA ARG A 502 30.65 -0.12 -4.69
C ARG A 502 29.22 -0.22 -4.13
N ASP A 503 29.06 0.00 -2.83
CA ASP A 503 27.77 -0.02 -2.16
C ASP A 503 26.88 1.13 -2.63
N VAL A 504 25.62 0.84 -2.97
CA VAL A 504 24.61 1.88 -3.17
C VAL A 504 24.13 2.37 -1.81
N LEU A 505 24.52 3.59 -1.44
CA LEU A 505 24.22 4.20 -0.15
C LEU A 505 22.87 4.91 -0.14
N ALA A 506 22.44 5.44 -1.29
CA ALA A 506 21.14 6.07 -1.47
C ALA A 506 20.63 5.89 -2.90
N MET A 507 19.32 5.74 -3.06
CA MET A 507 18.63 5.62 -4.35
C MET A 507 17.28 6.35 -4.32
N VAL A 508 17.10 7.27 -5.26
CA VAL A 508 15.85 8.01 -5.46
C VAL A 508 15.50 8.01 -6.95
N GLY A 509 14.36 7.42 -7.30
CA GLY A 509 13.93 7.23 -8.68
C GLY A 509 12.94 8.26 -9.22
N GLY A 510 12.55 9.25 -8.43
CA GLY A 510 11.54 10.24 -8.82
C GLY A 510 11.11 11.16 -7.69
N TYR A 511 10.18 12.07 -7.99
CA TYR A 511 9.63 13.03 -7.01
C TYR A 511 8.80 12.33 -5.92
N SER A 512 7.95 11.37 -6.31
CA SER A 512 7.03 10.66 -5.44
C SER A 512 6.86 9.22 -5.94
N PHE A 513 7.17 8.26 -5.06
CA PHE A 513 7.00 6.84 -5.35
C PHE A 513 5.52 6.46 -5.51
N ILE A 514 4.65 7.08 -4.69
CA ILE A 514 3.21 6.81 -4.69
C ILE A 514 2.60 7.22 -6.03
N ASP A 515 3.05 8.35 -6.59
CA ASP A 515 2.57 8.83 -7.89
C ASP A 515 3.19 8.04 -9.05
N SER A 516 4.44 7.62 -8.91
CA SER A 516 5.20 6.93 -9.96
C SER A 516 6.22 5.97 -9.33
N PRO A 517 5.92 4.66 -9.25
CA PRO A 517 6.87 3.66 -8.77
C PRO A 517 8.00 3.39 -9.79
N PHE A 518 7.89 3.92 -11.01
CA PHE A 518 8.93 3.83 -12.04
C PHE A 518 10.24 4.45 -11.54
N ASN A 519 11.24 3.59 -11.33
CA ASN A 519 12.51 3.95 -10.74
C ASN A 519 13.48 4.44 -11.81
N ARG A 520 13.50 5.77 -12.05
CA ARG A 520 14.37 6.38 -13.06
C ARG A 520 15.86 6.23 -12.77
N ALA A 521 16.23 5.85 -11.55
CA ALA A 521 17.62 5.62 -11.18
C ALA A 521 18.20 4.38 -11.87
N VAL A 522 17.36 3.37 -12.17
CA VAL A 522 17.81 2.08 -12.74
C VAL A 522 17.04 1.67 -14.00
N GLN A 523 15.84 2.22 -14.25
CA GLN A 523 14.99 1.84 -15.38
C GLN A 523 14.98 2.88 -16.52
N SER A 524 15.33 4.14 -16.25
CA SER A 524 15.24 5.21 -17.24
C SER A 524 16.52 5.33 -18.05
N ARG A 525 16.61 4.60 -19.16
CA ARG A 525 17.66 4.79 -20.16
C ARG A 525 17.61 6.20 -20.75
N ARG A 526 18.75 6.89 -20.78
CA ARG A 526 18.86 8.26 -21.29
C ARG A 526 20.18 8.50 -21.98
N GLN A 527 20.18 9.41 -22.95
CA GLN A 527 21.42 9.94 -23.51
C GLN A 527 22.17 10.74 -22.43
N PRO A 528 23.38 10.32 -22.04
CA PRO A 528 24.17 11.00 -21.01
C PRO A 528 24.78 12.31 -21.53
N GLY A 529 24.81 12.50 -22.85
CA GLY A 529 25.42 13.67 -23.47
C GLY A 529 26.91 13.77 -23.12
N SER A 530 27.37 14.99 -22.79
CA SER A 530 28.78 15.23 -22.44
C SER A 530 29.29 14.45 -21.23
N ALA A 531 28.41 13.89 -20.38
CA ALA A 531 28.83 13.03 -19.28
C ALA A 531 29.48 11.71 -19.77
N PHE A 532 29.35 11.35 -21.05
CA PHE A 532 30.03 10.20 -21.65
C PHE A 532 31.50 10.46 -22.01
N LYS A 533 31.90 11.74 -22.16
CA LYS A 533 33.25 12.11 -22.61
C LYS A 533 34.38 11.52 -21.77
N PRO A 534 34.30 11.42 -20.42
CA PRO A 534 35.35 10.77 -19.65
C PRO A 534 35.74 9.37 -20.16
N LEU A 535 34.79 8.57 -20.67
CA LEU A 535 35.06 7.26 -21.28
C LEU A 535 35.84 7.39 -22.59
N VAL A 536 35.49 8.37 -23.43
CA VAL A 536 36.19 8.67 -24.69
C VAL A 536 37.65 9.06 -24.43
N TYR A 537 37.87 9.93 -23.44
CA TYR A 537 39.21 10.42 -23.09
C TYR A 537 40.03 9.31 -22.43
N ALA A 538 39.41 8.49 -21.56
CA ALA A 538 40.05 7.32 -20.99
C ALA A 538 40.49 6.32 -22.07
N ALA A 539 39.64 6.05 -23.07
CA ALA A 539 40.02 5.22 -24.21
C ALA A 539 41.18 5.83 -25.03
N GLY A 540 41.17 7.16 -25.20
CA GLY A 540 42.27 7.92 -25.81
C GLY A 540 43.60 7.70 -25.09
N ILE A 541 43.62 7.84 -23.76
CA ILE A 541 44.81 7.62 -22.94
C ILE A 541 45.23 6.15 -22.96
N GLN A 542 44.29 5.21 -22.84
CA GLN A 542 44.54 3.77 -22.86
C GLN A 542 45.16 3.30 -24.18
N SER A 543 44.78 3.92 -25.31
CA SER A 543 45.39 3.65 -26.62
C SER A 543 46.86 4.09 -26.73
N ARG A 544 47.39 4.80 -25.72
CA ARG A 544 48.72 5.44 -25.68
C ARG A 544 48.96 6.51 -26.75
N ARG A 545 47.91 6.93 -27.48
CA ARG A 545 47.98 8.00 -28.48
C ARG A 545 47.86 9.40 -27.87
N PHE A 546 47.25 9.50 -26.69
CA PHE A 546 46.99 10.76 -26.01
C PHE A 546 47.52 10.73 -24.58
N THR A 547 48.04 11.88 -24.14
CA THR A 547 48.31 12.20 -22.75
C THR A 547 47.52 13.45 -22.37
N PRO A 548 47.37 13.79 -21.08
CA PRO A 548 46.74 15.05 -20.68
C PRO A 548 47.41 16.30 -21.28
N ALA A 549 48.68 16.22 -21.68
CA ALA A 549 49.46 17.30 -22.29
C ALA A 549 49.43 17.32 -23.82
N THR A 550 48.88 16.28 -24.47
CA THR A 550 48.74 16.25 -25.94
C THR A 550 47.92 17.45 -26.41
N MET A 551 48.37 18.14 -27.44
CA MET A 551 47.69 19.29 -28.03
C MET A 551 46.70 18.82 -29.10
N ILE A 552 45.52 19.44 -29.11
CA ILE A 552 44.46 19.24 -30.10
C ILE A 552 43.99 20.61 -30.59
N THR A 553 43.89 20.77 -31.91
CA THR A 553 43.38 22.00 -32.52
C THR A 553 41.84 22.02 -32.49
N ASP A 554 41.28 22.91 -31.68
CA ASP A 554 39.86 23.23 -31.63
C ASP A 554 39.51 24.25 -32.72
N GLN A 555 39.00 23.76 -33.86
CA GLN A 555 38.62 24.59 -35.01
C GLN A 555 37.36 24.04 -35.71
N PRO A 556 36.67 24.85 -36.55
CA PRO A 556 35.57 24.36 -37.37
C PRO A 556 36.02 23.19 -38.25
N THR A 557 35.57 21.99 -37.90
CA THR A 557 36.02 20.76 -38.54
C THR A 557 34.81 20.02 -39.11
N THR A 558 34.96 19.45 -40.32
CA THR A 558 33.97 18.56 -40.91
C THR A 558 34.46 17.14 -40.72
N PHE A 559 33.68 16.33 -40.02
CA PHE A 559 33.97 14.91 -39.83
C PHE A 559 33.15 14.11 -40.82
N ARG A 560 33.77 13.12 -41.47
CA ARG A 560 33.07 12.22 -42.38
C ARG A 560 32.86 10.89 -41.68
N ASP A 561 31.60 10.51 -41.51
CA ASP A 561 31.26 9.20 -40.97
C ASP A 561 31.67 8.13 -41.99
N ALA A 562 32.63 7.27 -41.62
CA ALA A 562 33.14 6.21 -42.48
C ALA A 562 32.11 5.12 -42.80
N VAL A 563 31.06 4.99 -41.97
CA VAL A 563 30.00 3.97 -42.10
C VAL A 563 28.80 4.51 -42.89
N LYS A 564 28.36 5.74 -42.59
CA LYS A 564 27.17 6.35 -43.24
C LYS A 564 27.51 7.22 -44.44
N GLY A 565 28.78 7.58 -44.65
CA GLY A 565 29.23 8.49 -45.70
C GLY A 565 28.80 9.95 -45.50
N THR A 566 28.09 10.26 -44.41
CA THR A 566 27.54 11.58 -44.11
C THR A 566 28.59 12.50 -43.50
N SER A 567 28.68 13.72 -43.99
CA SER A 567 29.52 14.78 -43.42
C SER A 567 28.78 15.50 -42.29
N TRP A 568 29.44 15.65 -41.15
CA TRP A 568 28.92 16.29 -39.96
C TRP A 568 29.83 17.43 -39.50
N LYS A 569 29.25 18.62 -39.29
CA LYS A 569 29.93 19.81 -38.78
C LYS A 569 29.47 20.09 -37.34
N PRO A 570 30.09 19.46 -36.33
CA PRO A 570 29.78 19.73 -34.92
C PRO A 570 30.14 21.17 -34.55
N LYS A 571 29.40 21.72 -33.59
CA LYS A 571 29.72 23.01 -32.96
C LYS A 571 30.04 22.79 -31.48
N ASN A 572 30.96 23.58 -30.95
CA ASN A 572 31.15 23.68 -29.50
C ASN A 572 29.93 24.33 -28.86
N TYR A 573 29.69 24.01 -27.59
CA TYR A 573 28.59 24.60 -26.83
C TYR A 573 28.67 26.15 -26.77
N SER A 574 29.87 26.72 -26.73
CA SER A 574 30.08 28.18 -26.75
C SER A 574 29.89 28.81 -28.13
N GLY A 575 29.89 28.03 -29.21
CA GLY A 575 29.99 28.54 -30.58
C GLY A 575 31.36 29.08 -30.98
N ALA A 576 32.30 29.17 -30.03
CA ALA A 576 33.67 29.63 -30.24
C ALA A 576 34.66 28.46 -30.31
N PHE A 577 35.76 28.70 -31.01
CA PHE A 577 36.88 27.81 -31.22
C PHE A 577 38.13 28.46 -30.63
N GLU A 578 38.94 27.70 -29.90
CA GLU A 578 40.06 28.24 -29.12
C GLU A 578 41.44 27.88 -29.68
N GLY A 579 41.51 27.27 -30.87
CA GLY A 579 42.78 26.89 -31.48
C GLY A 579 43.44 25.73 -30.74
N ASP A 580 44.76 25.76 -30.61
CA ASP A 580 45.51 24.65 -30.01
C ASP A 580 45.36 24.62 -28.50
N ILE A 581 44.71 23.56 -27.99
CA ILE A 581 44.44 23.35 -26.57
C ILE A 581 44.83 21.94 -26.14
N SER A 582 45.23 21.79 -24.88
CA SER A 582 45.59 20.46 -24.35
C SER A 582 44.37 19.55 -24.18
N VAL A 583 44.55 18.23 -24.27
CA VAL A 583 43.52 17.22 -23.96
C VAL A 583 42.91 17.46 -22.57
N ARG A 584 43.73 17.81 -21.57
CA ARG A 584 43.23 18.20 -20.24
C ARG A 584 42.24 19.36 -20.33
N TYR A 585 42.61 20.42 -21.04
CA TYR A 585 41.74 21.59 -21.24
C TYR A 585 40.45 21.21 -21.99
N CYS A 586 40.57 20.39 -23.04
CA CYS A 586 39.42 19.89 -23.79
C CYS A 586 38.39 19.18 -22.89
N LEU A 587 38.84 18.33 -21.96
CA LEU A 587 37.94 17.65 -21.02
C LEU A 587 37.37 18.62 -19.99
N THR A 588 38.20 19.48 -19.40
CA THR A 588 37.80 20.48 -18.39
C THR A 588 36.67 21.38 -18.90
N PHE A 589 36.75 21.82 -20.15
CA PHE A 589 35.75 22.71 -20.76
C PHE A 589 34.75 21.98 -21.66
N SER A 590 34.76 20.63 -21.64
CA SER A 590 33.87 19.78 -22.43
C SER A 590 33.78 20.21 -23.90
N LYS A 591 34.93 20.39 -24.56
CA LYS A 591 34.98 20.73 -25.99
C LYS A 591 34.45 19.57 -26.83
N ASN A 592 33.58 19.86 -27.81
CA ASN A 592 32.94 18.82 -28.62
C ASN A 592 33.89 18.33 -29.71
N THR A 593 34.54 19.26 -30.40
CA THR A 593 35.57 19.01 -31.43
C THR A 593 36.66 18.08 -30.93
N CYS A 594 37.28 18.36 -29.77
CA CYS A 594 38.33 17.50 -29.21
C CYS A 594 37.82 16.08 -28.95
N SER A 595 36.60 15.94 -28.40
CA SER A 595 36.01 14.62 -28.10
C SER A 595 35.86 13.78 -29.37
N ILE A 596 35.44 14.42 -30.47
CA ILE A 596 35.25 13.77 -31.75
C ILE A 596 36.59 13.40 -32.39
N GLN A 597 37.59 14.28 -32.34
CA GLN A 597 38.94 13.98 -32.84
C GLN A 597 39.61 12.83 -32.08
N ILE A 598 39.45 12.77 -30.75
CA ILE A 598 39.92 11.62 -29.96
C ILE A 598 39.18 10.35 -30.39
N ALA A 599 37.86 10.42 -30.58
CA ALA A 599 37.08 9.26 -31.00
C ALA A 599 37.40 8.79 -32.43
N GLU A 600 37.68 9.70 -33.35
CA GLU A 600 38.13 9.40 -34.71
C GLU A 600 39.49 8.71 -34.70
N SER A 601 40.41 9.18 -33.84
CA SER A 601 41.69 8.51 -33.64
C SER A 601 41.50 7.11 -33.08
N VAL A 602 40.83 6.95 -31.94
CA VAL A 602 40.72 5.67 -31.20
C VAL A 602 39.81 4.65 -31.89
N GLY A 603 38.78 5.12 -32.59
CA GLY A 603 37.71 4.30 -33.14
C GLY A 603 36.61 3.99 -32.10
N TYR A 604 35.37 3.82 -32.58
CA TYR A 604 34.21 3.57 -31.71
C TYR A 604 34.28 2.21 -31.00
N ASP A 605 34.92 1.19 -31.58
CA ASP A 605 35.01 -0.13 -30.95
C ASP A 605 35.92 -0.13 -29.72
N GLY A 606 37.01 0.64 -29.72
CA GLY A 606 37.84 0.83 -28.52
C GLY A 606 37.08 1.52 -27.39
N ILE A 607 36.31 2.56 -27.72
CA ILE A 607 35.47 3.27 -26.74
C ILE A 607 34.38 2.37 -26.18
N LYS A 608 33.69 1.62 -27.06
CA LYS A 608 32.65 0.66 -26.66
C LYS A 608 33.23 -0.44 -25.79
N GLY A 609 34.38 -1.00 -26.15
CA GLY A 609 35.08 -2.03 -25.36
C GLY A 609 35.37 -1.54 -23.94
N LEU A 610 35.88 -0.32 -23.80
CA LEU A 610 36.10 0.29 -22.49
C LEU A 610 34.77 0.50 -21.73
N ALA A 611 33.75 1.06 -22.38
CA ALA A 611 32.45 1.27 -21.77
C ALA A 611 31.80 -0.05 -21.28
N ARG A 612 31.91 -1.13 -22.07
CA ARG A 612 31.47 -2.49 -21.67
C ARG A 612 32.23 -2.99 -20.46
N SER A 613 33.55 -2.85 -20.42
CA SER A 613 34.37 -3.28 -19.28
C SER A 613 34.02 -2.53 -17.98
N MET A 614 33.41 -1.34 -18.09
CA MET A 614 32.93 -0.53 -16.97
C MET A 614 31.44 -0.76 -16.64
N GLY A 615 30.79 -1.74 -17.25
CA GLY A 615 29.41 -2.15 -16.93
C GLY A 615 28.31 -1.45 -17.71
N VAL A 616 28.63 -0.70 -18.78
CA VAL A 616 27.59 -0.17 -19.68
C VAL A 616 27.08 -1.33 -20.54
N GLU A 617 25.80 -1.68 -20.43
CA GLU A 617 25.19 -2.81 -21.18
C GLU A 617 24.30 -2.37 -22.35
N SER A 618 23.81 -1.13 -22.32
CA SER A 618 22.92 -0.55 -23.31
C SER A 618 23.50 -0.53 -24.74
N ARG A 619 22.67 -0.50 -25.78
CA ARG A 619 23.18 -0.42 -27.16
C ARG A 619 23.85 0.94 -27.41
N LEU A 620 25.13 0.92 -27.80
CA LEU A 620 25.89 2.12 -28.14
C LEU A 620 25.97 2.31 -29.67
N PRO A 621 25.88 3.55 -30.19
CA PRO A 621 26.04 3.86 -31.61
C PRO A 621 27.40 3.43 -32.19
N ASN A 622 27.40 3.07 -33.47
CA ASN A 622 28.61 2.74 -34.25
C ASN A 622 29.03 3.93 -35.13
N ASP A 623 29.04 5.12 -34.55
CA ASP A 623 29.46 6.34 -35.25
C ASP A 623 30.09 7.33 -34.26
N LEU A 624 30.70 8.39 -34.80
CA LEU A 624 31.41 9.40 -34.01
C LEU A 624 30.49 10.18 -33.05
N THR A 625 29.16 10.13 -33.23
CA THR A 625 28.24 10.80 -32.33
C THR A 625 28.26 10.18 -30.92
N LEU A 626 28.70 8.93 -30.81
CA LEU A 626 28.97 8.27 -29.52
C LEU A 626 29.88 9.13 -28.62
N SER A 627 30.85 9.82 -29.21
CA SER A 627 31.78 10.69 -28.47
C SER A 627 31.12 11.88 -27.77
N LEU A 628 29.87 12.18 -28.13
CA LEU A 628 29.04 13.21 -27.52
C LEU A 628 27.91 12.63 -26.66
N GLY A 629 27.88 11.31 -26.45
CA GLY A 629 26.88 10.63 -25.63
C GLY A 629 25.50 10.50 -26.29
N SER A 630 25.46 10.20 -27.58
CA SER A 630 24.22 9.95 -28.33
C SER A 630 23.60 8.56 -28.07
N GLY A 631 24.36 7.64 -27.48
CA GLY A 631 23.84 6.35 -27.00
C GLY A 631 23.06 6.52 -25.69
N GLU A 632 22.06 5.68 -25.46
CA GLU A 632 21.42 5.62 -24.15
C GLU A 632 22.29 4.81 -23.19
N VAL A 633 22.33 5.19 -21.92
CA VAL A 633 22.93 4.41 -20.83
C VAL A 633 21.91 4.14 -19.74
#